data_AF-A0A956X910-F1
#
_entry.id   AF-A0A956X910-F1
#
_cell.length_a   1.000
_cell.length_b   1.000
_cell.length_c   1.000
_cell.angle_alpha   90.00
_cell.angle_beta   90.00
_cell.angle_gamma   90.00
#
_symmetry.space_group_name_H-M   'P 1'
#
loop_
_entity.id
_entity.type
_entity.pdbx_description
1 polymer ?
#
loop_
_entity_poly.entity_id
_entity_poly.type
_entity_poly.pdbx_seq_one_letter_code
_entity_poly.pdbx_strand_id
1 'polypeptide(L)'
;LNTETAVSAPISSTALALIGQDTLVVTPLQVGAAWAALAANGRLPNLQLVAATQTENGAWIDEQPPANQTETAVPADIADRIRQVLPAQEGITAFSTLVLSGPDGGTNGWYLGLTPESDPRYAVVVVLENNPNLQEVEKIGQEMLTAVKFQ
;
A
#
# COMPACT_ATOMS: atom_id res chain seq x y z
N LEU A 1 19.71 -10.05 -17.66
CA LEU A 1 18.65 -9.72 -16.67
C LEU A 1 19.08 -10.33 -15.35
N ASN A 2 19.40 -9.50 -14.37
CA ASN A 2 19.74 -9.98 -13.03
C ASN A 2 18.43 -10.11 -12.26
N THR A 3 17.99 -11.35 -12.02
CA THR A 3 16.92 -11.64 -11.06
C THR A 3 17.49 -11.51 -9.65
N GLU A 4 17.40 -10.32 -9.07
CA GLU A 4 17.54 -10.15 -7.63
C GLU A 4 16.27 -10.71 -6.98
N THR A 5 16.29 -11.99 -6.65
CA THR A 5 15.42 -12.47 -5.57
C THR A 5 16.01 -11.87 -4.30
N ALA A 6 15.43 -10.76 -3.85
CA ALA A 6 15.78 -10.18 -2.55
C ALA A 6 15.38 -11.18 -1.46
N VAL A 7 16.28 -12.09 -1.13
CA VAL A 7 16.16 -12.90 0.09
C VAL A 7 16.37 -11.93 1.23
N SER A 8 15.28 -11.53 1.89
CA SER A 8 15.37 -10.68 3.07
C SER A 8 16.24 -11.38 4.10
N ALA A 9 17.34 -10.73 4.50
CA ALA A 9 18.19 -11.25 5.56
C ALA A 9 17.36 -11.41 6.84
N PRO A 10 17.65 -12.42 7.69
CA PRO A 10 16.89 -12.65 8.91
C PRO A 10 16.89 -11.40 9.79
N ILE A 11 15.74 -11.12 10.42
CA ILE A 11 15.59 -10.03 11.38
C ILE A 11 16.66 -10.16 12.45
N SER A 12 17.54 -9.18 12.50
CA SER A 12 18.65 -9.11 13.46
C SER A 12 18.24 -8.34 14.72
N SER A 13 17.26 -7.43 14.61
CA SER A 13 16.69 -6.69 15.73
C SER A 13 15.17 -6.59 15.60
N THR A 14 14.44 -7.30 16.47
CA THR A 14 12.97 -7.23 16.52
C THR A 14 12.47 -5.81 16.77
N ALA A 15 13.15 -5.02 17.61
CA ALA A 15 12.73 -3.65 17.90
C ALA A 15 12.83 -2.74 16.67
N LEU A 16 13.89 -2.88 15.86
CA LEU A 16 14.04 -2.13 14.62
C LEU A 16 13.08 -2.66 13.54
N ALA A 17 12.87 -3.97 13.46
CA ALA A 17 11.92 -4.56 12.52
C ALA A 17 10.47 -4.13 12.81
N LEU A 18 10.08 -4.01 14.08
CA LEU A 18 8.75 -3.54 14.49
C LEU A 18 8.44 -2.12 14.03
N ILE A 19 9.47 -1.29 13.84
CA ILE A 19 9.33 0.07 13.29
C ILE A 19 9.74 0.16 11.81
N GLY A 20 9.99 -0.99 11.16
CA GLY A 20 10.30 -1.09 9.73
C GLY A 20 11.73 -0.69 9.32
N GLN A 21 12.71 -0.75 10.23
CA GLN A 21 14.07 -0.21 10.04
C GLN A 21 15.20 -1.25 10.02
N ASP A 22 14.91 -2.53 10.24
CA ASP A 22 15.91 -3.61 10.14
C ASP A 22 16.07 -4.05 8.67
N THR A 23 16.20 -5.35 8.41
CA THR A 23 16.30 -5.92 7.05
C THR A 23 14.98 -5.92 6.27
N LEU A 24 13.99 -5.12 6.70
CA LEU A 24 12.67 -5.06 6.06
C LEU A 24 12.75 -4.27 4.76
N VAL A 25 12.81 -4.98 3.64
CA VAL A 25 12.73 -4.40 2.30
C VAL A 25 11.34 -4.68 1.75
N VAL A 26 10.54 -3.63 1.60
CA VAL A 26 9.18 -3.71 1.03
C VAL A 26 9.04 -2.75 -0.14
N THR A 27 8.36 -3.22 -1.18
CA THR A 27 7.98 -2.37 -2.30
C THR A 27 6.73 -1.56 -1.97
N PRO A 28 6.54 -0.37 -2.58
CA PRO A 28 5.28 0.38 -2.45
C PRO A 28 4.05 -0.46 -2.80
N LEU A 29 4.17 -1.38 -3.77
CA LEU A 29 3.09 -2.28 -4.15
C LEU A 29 2.73 -3.30 -3.06
N GLN A 30 3.73 -3.87 -2.37
CA GLN A 30 3.49 -4.79 -1.24
C GLN A 30 2.81 -4.05 -0.08
N VAL A 31 3.25 -2.83 0.23
CA VAL A 31 2.61 -1.97 1.23
C VAL A 31 1.18 -1.63 0.79
N GLY A 32 0.96 -1.31 -0.48
CA GLY A 32 -0.37 -1.06 -1.05
C GLY A 32 -1.30 -2.27 -0.94
N ALA A 33 -0.81 -3.48 -1.21
CA ALA A 33 -1.58 -4.71 -1.03
C ALA A 33 -1.99 -4.93 0.43
N ALA A 34 -1.07 -4.74 1.37
CA ALA A 34 -1.34 -4.86 2.80
C ALA A 34 -2.33 -3.79 3.28
N TRP A 35 -2.18 -2.55 2.81
CA TRP A 35 -3.08 -1.45 3.13
C TRP A 35 -4.49 -1.66 2.57
N ALA A 36 -4.58 -2.14 1.32
CA ALA A 36 -5.84 -2.52 0.70
C ALA A 36 -6.50 -3.73 1.38
N ALA A 37 -5.73 -4.63 1.99
CA ALA A 37 -6.29 -5.73 2.76
C ALA A 37 -7.07 -5.22 3.99
N LEU A 38 -6.62 -4.12 4.63
CA LEU A 38 -7.37 -3.51 5.73
C LEU A 38 -8.72 -2.98 5.26
N ALA A 39 -8.78 -2.40 4.06
CA ALA A 39 -10.03 -1.99 3.42
C ALA A 39 -10.93 -3.19 3.05
N ALA A 40 -10.34 -4.29 2.59
CA ALA A 40 -11.04 -5.49 2.17
C ALA A 40 -11.31 -6.49 3.31
N ASN A 41 -11.58 -6.01 4.54
CA ASN A 41 -11.89 -6.84 5.71
C ASN A 41 -10.82 -7.91 6.02
N GLY A 42 -9.55 -7.54 5.86
CA GLY A 42 -8.39 -8.39 6.14
C GLY A 42 -7.99 -9.36 5.03
N ARG A 43 -8.67 -9.31 3.88
CA ARG A 43 -8.40 -10.17 2.72
C ARG A 43 -7.42 -9.50 1.75
N LEU A 44 -6.36 -10.20 1.37
CA LEU A 44 -5.41 -9.70 0.38
C LEU A 44 -6.07 -9.59 -1.00
N PRO A 45 -6.04 -8.42 -1.66
CA PRO A 45 -6.64 -8.26 -2.97
C PRO A 45 -5.83 -9.00 -4.04
N ASN A 46 -6.53 -9.55 -5.03
CA ASN A 46 -5.90 -10.04 -6.25
C ASN A 46 -5.53 -8.84 -7.13
N LEU A 47 -4.25 -8.43 -7.08
CA LEU A 47 -3.76 -7.30 -7.85
C LEU A 47 -3.76 -7.61 -9.35
N GLN A 48 -4.36 -6.73 -10.14
CA GLN A 48 -4.46 -6.83 -11.58
C GLN A 48 -4.24 -5.45 -12.20
N LEU A 49 -3.37 -5.37 -13.22
CA LEU A 49 -3.13 -4.13 -13.97
C LEU A 49 -3.93 -4.07 -15.28
N VAL A 50 -4.13 -5.22 -15.92
CA VAL A 50 -4.81 -5.33 -17.21
C VAL A 50 -6.20 -5.89 -16.98
N ALA A 51 -7.24 -5.09 -17.22
CA ALA A 51 -8.63 -5.53 -17.06
C ALA A 51 -9.18 -6.26 -18.30
N ALA A 52 -8.70 -5.90 -19.49
CA ALA A 52 -9.09 -6.52 -20.75
C ALA A 52 -7.99 -6.34 -21.79
N THR A 53 -7.91 -7.27 -22.74
CA THR A 53 -7.05 -7.19 -23.93
C THR A 53 -7.91 -7.06 -25.18
N GLN A 54 -7.37 -6.40 -26.21
CA GLN A 54 -8.04 -6.26 -27.50
C GLN A 54 -7.34 -7.16 -28.52
N THR A 55 -8.13 -7.97 -29.23
CA THR A 55 -7.65 -8.82 -30.32
C THR A 55 -7.38 -8.02 -31.59
N GLU A 56 -6.69 -8.64 -32.56
CA GLU A 56 -6.37 -8.01 -33.85
C GLU A 56 -7.62 -7.59 -34.65
N ASN A 57 -8.75 -8.29 -34.47
CA ASN A 57 -10.03 -7.93 -35.08
C ASN A 57 -10.85 -6.93 -34.26
N GLY A 58 -10.28 -6.37 -33.18
CA GLY A 58 -10.89 -5.32 -32.37
C GLY A 58 -11.83 -5.79 -31.27
N ALA A 59 -11.98 -7.10 -31.05
CA ALA A 59 -12.81 -7.65 -29.99
C ALA A 59 -12.12 -7.54 -28.62
N TRP A 60 -12.88 -7.19 -27.58
CA TRP A 60 -12.39 -7.16 -26.20
C TRP A 60 -12.51 -8.53 -25.54
N ILE A 61 -11.48 -8.93 -24.80
CA ILE A 61 -11.44 -10.12 -23.98
C ILE A 61 -11.16 -9.67 -22.54
N ASP A 62 -12.11 -9.92 -21.64
CA ASP A 62 -11.93 -9.61 -20.22
C ASP A 62 -10.86 -10.52 -19.61
N GLU A 63 -9.90 -9.92 -18.92
CA GLU A 63 -8.91 -10.65 -18.14
C GLU A 63 -9.50 -10.93 -16.76
N GLN A 64 -9.62 -12.21 -16.41
CA GLN A 64 -10.03 -12.60 -15.06
C GLN A 64 -8.80 -12.55 -14.14
N PRO A 65 -8.89 -11.94 -12.95
CA PRO A 65 -7.83 -12.08 -11.96
C PRO A 65 -7.63 -13.57 -11.67
N PRO A 66 -6.39 -14.04 -11.44
CA PRO A 66 -6.13 -15.45 -11.18
C PRO A 66 -7.03 -15.94 -10.04
N ALA A 67 -7.66 -17.11 -10.24
CA ALA A 67 -8.65 -17.70 -9.33
C ALA A 67 -8.05 -18.19 -7.99
N ASN A 68 -6.93 -17.60 -7.58
CA ASN A 68 -6.31 -17.91 -6.31
C ASN A 68 -7.24 -17.49 -5.18
N GLN A 69 -7.36 -18.38 -4.20
CA GLN A 69 -8.10 -18.14 -2.97
C GLN A 69 -7.58 -16.85 -2.36
N THR A 70 -8.46 -15.86 -2.20
CA THR A 70 -8.15 -14.61 -1.52
C THR A 70 -7.63 -14.94 -0.13
N GLU A 71 -6.33 -14.80 0.07
CA GLU A 71 -5.68 -15.12 1.34
C GLU A 71 -6.17 -14.14 2.41
N THR A 72 -6.52 -14.67 3.58
CA THR A 72 -6.90 -13.84 4.72
C THR A 72 -5.64 -13.52 5.50
N ALA A 73 -5.13 -12.29 5.37
CA ALA A 73 -3.96 -11.83 6.10
C ALA A 73 -4.27 -11.61 7.58
N VAL A 74 -5.45 -11.04 7.87
CA VAL A 74 -5.96 -10.84 9.24
C VAL A 74 -7.48 -11.09 9.28
N PRO A 75 -8.05 -11.46 10.44
CA PRO A 75 -9.51 -11.51 10.61
C PRO A 75 -10.16 -10.14 10.37
N ALA A 76 -11.41 -10.15 9.89
CA ALA A 76 -12.15 -8.93 9.56
C ALA A 76 -12.30 -7.97 10.74
N ASP A 77 -12.58 -8.48 11.94
CA ASP A 77 -12.72 -7.66 13.15
C ASP A 77 -11.40 -7.00 13.56
N ILE A 78 -10.26 -7.63 13.26
CA ILE A 78 -8.93 -7.05 13.47
C ILE A 78 -8.64 -5.96 12.44
N ALA A 79 -8.95 -6.19 11.16
CA ALA A 79 -8.84 -5.16 10.12
C ALA A 79 -9.65 -3.91 10.47
N ASP A 80 -10.89 -4.10 10.94
CA ASP A 80 -11.78 -3.02 11.37
C ASP A 80 -11.20 -2.24 12.56
N ARG A 81 -10.68 -2.94 13.58
CA ARG A 81 -10.03 -2.30 14.74
C ARG A 81 -8.80 -1.51 14.32
N ILE A 82 -8.00 -2.00 13.39
CA ILE A 82 -6.84 -1.27 12.86
C ILE A 82 -7.33 0.01 12.15
N ARG A 83 -8.35 -0.07 11.30
CA ARG A 83 -8.89 1.13 10.63
C ARG A 83 -9.44 2.16 11.62
N GLN A 84 -10.07 1.73 12.71
CA GLN A 84 -10.65 2.61 13.73
C GLN A 84 -9.61 3.39 14.56
N VAL A 85 -8.37 2.91 14.66
CA VAL A 85 -7.30 3.62 15.38
C VAL A 85 -6.52 4.58 14.49
N LEU A 86 -6.70 4.51 13.17
CA LEU A 86 -6.03 5.40 12.24
C LEU A 86 -6.69 6.79 12.25
N PRO A 87 -5.90 7.87 12.13
CA PRO A 87 -6.44 9.21 11.98
C PRO A 87 -7.34 9.29 10.74
N ALA A 88 -8.52 9.90 10.92
CA ALA A 88 -9.44 10.19 9.84
C ALA A 88 -9.74 11.69 9.77
N GLN A 89 -9.66 12.25 8.57
CA GLN A 89 -9.98 13.64 8.29
C GLN A 89 -10.63 13.74 6.91
N GLU A 90 -11.74 14.47 6.81
CA GLU A 90 -12.43 14.74 5.54
C GLU A 90 -12.77 13.47 4.74
N GLY A 91 -13.15 12.39 5.43
CA GLY A 91 -13.50 11.10 4.84
C GLY A 91 -12.31 10.32 4.28
N ILE A 92 -11.09 10.68 4.67
CA ILE A 92 -9.86 9.94 4.38
C ILE A 92 -9.28 9.42 5.68
N THR A 93 -8.99 8.13 5.73
CA THR A 93 -8.18 7.51 6.80
C THR A 93 -6.75 7.41 6.30
N ALA A 94 -5.77 7.96 7.03
CA ALA A 94 -4.39 7.99 6.56
C ALA A 94 -3.34 7.82 7.66
N PHE A 95 -2.17 7.32 7.28
CA PHE A 95 -0.97 7.23 8.09
C PHE A 95 0.21 7.74 7.29
N SER A 96 1.13 8.44 7.94
CA SER A 96 2.35 8.92 7.30
C SER A 96 3.53 8.81 8.25
N THR A 97 4.69 8.49 7.70
CA THR A 97 5.90 8.30 8.49
C THR A 97 7.16 8.54 7.68
N LEU A 98 8.25 8.84 8.38
CA LEU A 98 9.59 8.92 7.85
C LEU A 98 10.33 7.61 8.18
N VAL A 99 10.91 6.98 7.16
CA VAL A 99 11.66 5.71 7.30
C VAL A 99 13.11 5.94 6.85
N LEU A 100 14.10 5.34 7.52
CA LEU A 100 15.49 5.50 7.08
C LEU A 100 15.67 4.73 5.78
N SER A 101 16.47 5.29 4.87
CA SER A 101 16.72 4.72 3.56
C SER A 101 18.21 4.60 3.32
N GLY A 102 18.65 3.38 3.03
CA GLY A 102 20.01 3.09 2.64
C GLY A 102 21.07 3.32 3.73
N PRO A 103 22.32 2.97 3.44
CA PRO A 103 23.43 3.07 4.39
C PRO A 103 23.85 4.53 4.70
N ASP A 104 23.48 5.48 3.83
CA ASP A 104 23.89 6.89 3.92
C ASP A 104 23.01 7.70 4.89
N GLY A 105 22.01 7.08 5.52
CA GLY A 105 21.13 7.76 6.47
C GLY A 105 20.11 8.69 5.83
N GLY A 106 19.77 8.46 4.55
CA GLY A 106 18.67 9.14 3.89
C GLY A 106 17.32 8.83 4.57
N THR A 107 16.28 9.55 4.20
CA THR A 107 14.94 9.33 4.74
C THR A 107 13.92 9.30 3.61
N ASN A 108 13.06 8.28 3.61
CA ASN A 108 11.91 8.20 2.72
C ASN A 108 10.65 8.61 3.47
N GLY A 109 9.88 9.53 2.89
CA GLY A 109 8.53 9.84 3.33
C GLY A 109 7.54 8.84 2.77
N TRP A 110 6.69 8.28 3.61
CA TRP A 110 5.62 7.35 3.23
C TRP A 110 4.27 7.94 3.62
N TYR A 111 3.31 7.87 2.70
CA TYR A 111 1.90 8.15 2.95
C TYR A 111 1.08 6.95 2.53
N LEU A 112 0.17 6.51 3.39
CA LEU A 112 -0.78 5.44 3.13
C LEU A 112 -2.16 5.97 3.45
N GLY A 113 -3.08 5.93 2.49
CA GLY A 113 -4.44 6.46 2.69
C GLY A 113 -5.53 5.61 2.08
N LEU A 114 -6.71 5.69 2.70
CA LEU A 114 -7.93 4.97 2.35
C LEU A 114 -9.08 5.97 2.19
N THR A 115 -9.89 5.83 1.14
CA THR A 115 -11.11 6.63 0.95
C THR A 115 -12.20 5.83 0.23
N PRO A 116 -13.49 6.08 0.49
CA PRO A 116 -14.03 6.85 1.62
C PRO A 116 -13.85 6.10 2.96
N GLU A 117 -13.66 6.84 4.06
CA GLU A 117 -13.39 6.29 5.41
C GLU A 117 -14.33 5.14 5.83
N SER A 118 -15.64 5.29 5.61
CA SER A 118 -16.64 4.31 6.08
C SER A 118 -16.70 3.03 5.26
N ASP A 119 -16.38 3.10 3.97
CA ASP A 119 -16.37 1.98 3.03
C ASP A 119 -15.24 2.17 2.01
N PRO A 120 -13.98 1.93 2.40
CA PRO A 120 -12.85 2.28 1.57
C PRO A 120 -12.84 1.54 0.23
N ARG A 121 -12.83 2.31 -0.86
CA ARG A 121 -12.81 1.79 -2.23
C ARG A 121 -11.47 2.02 -2.94
N TYR A 122 -10.69 2.97 -2.43
CA TYR A 122 -9.38 3.32 -2.95
C TYR A 122 -8.35 3.25 -1.84
N ALA A 123 -7.20 2.64 -2.17
CA ALA A 123 -6.01 2.63 -1.34
C ALA A 123 -4.87 3.29 -2.13
N VAL A 124 -4.22 4.27 -1.51
CA VAL A 124 -3.09 5.00 -2.10
C VAL A 124 -1.88 4.83 -1.21
N VAL A 125 -0.74 4.51 -1.82
CA VAL A 125 0.57 4.51 -1.18
C VAL A 125 1.50 5.40 -1.98
N VAL A 126 2.11 6.38 -1.31
CA VAL A 126 3.08 7.30 -1.90
C VAL A 126 4.39 7.17 -1.15
N VAL A 127 5.49 7.13 -1.90
CA VAL A 127 6.84 7.19 -1.36
C VAL A 127 7.56 8.37 -2.01
N LEU A 128 8.09 9.27 -1.19
CA LEU A 128 9.09 10.23 -1.62
C LEU A 128 10.45 9.81 -1.08
N GLU A 129 11.32 9.42 -2.01
CA GLU A 129 12.66 8.95 -1.68
C GLU A 129 13.59 10.11 -1.33
N ASN A 130 14.43 9.89 -0.32
CA ASN A 130 15.44 10.86 0.13
C ASN A 130 14.87 12.26 0.42
N ASN A 131 13.65 12.31 0.96
CA ASN A 131 12.94 13.52 1.33
C ASN A 131 12.49 13.45 2.80
N PRO A 132 13.06 14.29 3.70
CA PRO A 132 12.67 14.31 5.11
C PRO A 132 11.41 15.16 5.39
N ASN A 133 10.75 15.71 4.37
CA ASN A 133 9.57 16.55 4.53
C ASN A 133 8.28 15.71 4.54
N LEU A 134 7.81 15.36 5.74
CA LEU A 134 6.58 14.58 5.91
C LEU A 134 5.33 15.28 5.33
N GLN A 135 5.28 16.61 5.40
CA GLN A 135 4.13 17.38 4.88
C GLN A 135 4.02 17.30 3.36
N GLU A 136 5.14 17.11 2.66
CA GLU A 136 5.15 17.01 1.21
C GLU A 136 4.55 15.68 0.73
N VAL A 137 4.90 14.56 1.37
CA VAL A 137 4.30 13.26 1.05
C VAL A 137 2.82 13.18 1.44
N GLU A 138 2.45 13.81 2.55
CA GLU A 138 1.05 13.96 2.96
C GLU A 138 0.23 14.72 1.92
N LYS A 139 0.74 15.87 1.47
CA LYS A 139 0.07 16.69 0.47
C LYS A 139 -0.14 15.92 -0.84
N ILE A 140 0.89 15.24 -1.35
CA ILE A 140 0.79 14.45 -2.58
C ILE A 140 -0.24 13.33 -2.43
N GLY A 141 -0.22 12.61 -1.30
CA GLY A 141 -1.17 11.54 -1.01
C GLY A 141 -2.63 12.02 -0.93
N GLN A 142 -2.86 13.16 -0.28
CA GLN A 142 -4.18 13.78 -0.17
C GLN A 142 -4.70 14.27 -1.54
N GLU A 143 -3.84 14.86 -2.36
CA GLU A 143 -4.19 15.29 -3.71
C GLU A 143 -4.58 14.08 -4.60
N MET A 144 -3.83 12.97 -4.52
CA MET A 144 -4.17 11.73 -5.24
C MET A 144 -5.52 11.16 -4.79
N LEU A 145 -5.79 11.10 -3.49
CA LEU A 145 -7.08 10.60 -2.97
C LEU A 145 -8.25 11.51 -3.32
N THR A 146 -8.01 12.82 -3.37
CA THR A 146 -9.03 13.79 -3.80
C THR A 146 -9.38 13.60 -5.28
N ALA A 147 -8.40 13.29 -6.13
CA ALA A 147 -8.62 13.05 -7.55
C ALA A 147 -9.51 11.81 -7.83
N VAL A 148 -9.41 10.76 -7.01
CA VAL A 148 -10.22 9.54 -7.18
C VAL A 148 -11.62 9.65 -6.57
N LYS A 149 -11.87 10.58 -5.63
CA LYS A 149 -13.21 10.83 -5.05
C LYS A 149 -14.25 11.30 -6.08
N PHE A 150 -13.81 11.82 -7.22
CA PHE A 150 -14.69 12.37 -8.26
C PHE A 150 -14.87 11.46 -9.49
N GLN A 151 -14.43 10.19 -9.41
CA GLN A 151 -14.68 9.16 -10.43
C GLN A 151 -15.75 8.18 -9.96
#